data_AF-A0A2G2BFZ8-F1
#
_entry.id   AF-A0A2G2BFZ8-F1
#
_cell.length_a   1.000
_cell.length_b   1.000
_cell.length_c   1.000
_cell.angle_alpha   90.00
_cell.angle_beta   90.00
_cell.angle_gamma   90.00
#
_symmetry.space_group_name_H-M   'P 1'
#
loop_
_entity.id
_entity.type
_entity.pdbx_description
1 polymer ?
#
loop_
_entity_poly.entity_id
_entity_poly.type
_entity_poly.pdbx_seq_one_letter_code
_entity_poly.pdbx_strand_id
1 'polypeptide(L)'
;MVVTNIPTADSIQFLALKCYFSAWQQLMDIISDFTMAFDDPIYEWDEEWIEYLEFCQNDFEGIVYLISQANELALKSKLCSVSPYLLLLNADAKFSAKTDDVDFSELRTADAIDLPNLVNSFCACGNPPEN
;
A
#
# COMPACT_ATOMS: atom_id res chain seq x y z
N MET A 1 21.69 12.82 -19.84
CA MET A 1 20.62 12.72 -18.84
C MET A 1 19.65 11.63 -19.26
N VAL A 2 19.89 10.43 -18.74
CA VAL A 2 18.96 9.30 -18.80
C VAL A 2 18.35 9.13 -17.40
N VAL A 3 17.09 8.73 -17.34
CA VAL A 3 16.47 8.33 -16.07
C VAL A 3 16.79 6.86 -15.83
N THR A 4 17.44 6.56 -14.70
CA THR A 4 17.83 5.20 -14.29
C THR A 4 16.90 4.68 -13.19
N ASN A 5 16.97 3.38 -12.88
CA ASN A 5 16.17 2.73 -11.83
C ASN A 5 14.64 2.93 -11.95
N ILE A 6 14.14 2.95 -13.18
CA ILE A 6 12.70 3.06 -13.45
C ILE A 6 11.99 1.84 -12.87
N PRO A 7 10.97 2.03 -12.00
CA PRO A 7 10.27 0.92 -11.39
C PRO A 7 9.44 0.16 -12.41
N THR A 8 9.19 -1.11 -12.13
CA THR A 8 8.26 -1.94 -12.92
C THR A 8 6.96 -2.14 -12.15
N ALA A 9 5.84 -2.27 -12.87
CA ALA A 9 4.54 -2.54 -12.27
C ALA A 9 4.60 -3.79 -11.38
N ASP A 10 5.20 -4.88 -11.86
CA ASP A 10 5.34 -6.13 -11.11
C ASP A 10 6.14 -5.95 -9.82
N SER A 11 7.25 -5.18 -9.86
CA SER A 11 8.04 -4.92 -8.64
C SER A 11 7.25 -4.14 -7.59
N ILE A 12 6.47 -3.13 -7.99
CA ILE A 12 5.65 -2.34 -7.08
C ILE A 12 4.49 -3.20 -6.55
N GLN A 13 3.85 -3.98 -7.42
CA GLN A 13 2.76 -4.89 -7.05
C GLN A 13 3.20 -5.93 -6.03
N PHE A 14 4.39 -6.49 -6.21
CA PHE A 14 4.96 -7.46 -5.28
C PHE A 14 5.17 -6.83 -3.89
N LEU A 15 5.66 -5.59 -3.81
CA LEU A 15 5.79 -4.86 -2.55
C LEU A 15 4.42 -4.56 -1.92
N ALA A 16 3.42 -4.18 -2.72
CA ALA A 16 2.05 -3.97 -2.26
C ALA A 16 1.49 -5.23 -1.58
N LEU A 17 1.64 -6.38 -2.24
CA LEU A 17 1.20 -7.67 -1.71
C LEU A 17 1.96 -8.06 -0.44
N LYS A 18 3.27 -7.79 -0.36
CA LYS A 18 4.05 -8.02 0.86
C LYS A 18 3.51 -7.21 2.04
N CYS A 19 3.24 -5.92 1.86
CA CYS A 19 2.66 -5.08 2.89
C CYS A 19 1.29 -5.61 3.33
N TYR A 20 0.43 -5.96 2.36
CA TYR A 20 -0.89 -6.53 2.62
C TYR A 20 -0.83 -7.83 3.43
N PHE A 21 -0.01 -8.80 3.00
CA PHE A 21 0.10 -10.07 3.70
C PHE A 21 0.79 -9.94 5.07
N SER A 22 1.72 -8.98 5.23
CA SER A 22 2.30 -8.68 6.53
C SER A 22 1.26 -8.12 7.50
N ALA A 23 0.37 -7.23 7.04
CA ALA A 23 -0.72 -6.69 7.85
C ALA A 23 -1.70 -7.79 8.25
N TRP A 24 -2.04 -8.67 7.31
CA TRP A 24 -2.91 -9.82 7.56
C TRP A 24 -2.30 -10.78 8.58
N GLN A 25 -1.00 -11.09 8.46
CA GLN A 25 -0.34 -11.97 9.41
C GLN A 25 -0.37 -11.39 10.82
N GLN A 26 -0.07 -10.10 10.99
CA GLN A 26 -0.13 -9.44 12.30
C GLN A 26 -1.54 -9.49 12.92
N LEU A 27 -2.59 -9.28 12.11
CA LEU A 27 -3.96 -9.42 12.60
C LEU A 27 -4.28 -10.86 13.04
N MET A 28 -3.83 -11.85 12.27
CA MET A 28 -4.01 -13.25 12.61
C MET A 28 -3.23 -13.63 13.86
N ASP A 29 -2.05 -13.07 14.07
CA ASP A 29 -1.24 -13.30 15.27
C ASP A 29 -1.97 -12.78 16.52
N ILE A 30 -2.58 -11.59 16.48
CA ILE A 30 -3.42 -11.05 17.58
C ILE A 30 -4.56 -12.02 17.93
N ILE A 31 -5.29 -12.49 16.93
CA ILE A 31 -6.42 -13.40 17.14
C ILE A 31 -5.92 -14.76 17.67
N SER A 32 -4.84 -15.28 17.09
CA SER A 32 -4.22 -16.55 17.49
C SER A 32 -3.72 -16.48 18.92
N ASP A 33 -3.06 -15.41 19.32
CA ASP A 33 -2.51 -15.24 20.65
C ASP A 33 -3.63 -15.23 21.71
N PHE A 34 -4.73 -14.52 21.45
CA PHE A 34 -5.88 -14.54 22.35
C PHE A 34 -6.52 -15.93 22.43
N THR A 35 -6.82 -16.53 21.29
CA THR A 35 -7.45 -17.87 21.25
C THR A 35 -6.59 -18.94 21.91
N MET A 36 -5.26 -18.86 21.81
CA MET A 36 -4.35 -19.77 22.50
C MET A 36 -4.33 -19.56 24.02
N ALA A 37 -4.53 -18.32 24.48
CA ALA A 37 -4.59 -18.01 25.91
C ALA A 37 -5.95 -18.36 26.54
N PHE A 38 -7.03 -18.29 25.76
CA PHE A 38 -8.42 -18.41 26.22
C PHE A 38 -9.22 -19.47 25.44
N ASP A 39 -8.72 -20.71 25.38
CA ASP A 39 -9.30 -21.84 24.62
C ASP A 39 -10.36 -22.66 25.40
N ASP A 40 -11.04 -22.06 26.39
CA ASP A 40 -12.08 -22.78 27.14
C ASP A 40 -13.47 -22.57 26.51
N PRO A 41 -14.11 -23.61 25.94
CA PRO A 41 -15.41 -23.50 25.29
C PRO A 41 -16.59 -23.33 26.26
N ILE A 42 -16.35 -23.41 27.57
CA ILE A 42 -17.39 -23.26 28.60
C ILE A 42 -17.53 -21.80 29.05
N TYR A 43 -16.47 -21.00 28.91
CA TYR A 43 -16.42 -19.60 29.35
C TYR A 43 -16.49 -18.63 28.18
N GLU A 44 -17.27 -17.56 28.35
CA GLU A 44 -17.26 -16.40 27.47
C GLU A 44 -16.26 -15.39 28.04
N TRP A 45 -15.26 -15.02 27.24
CA TRP A 45 -14.13 -14.16 27.62
C TRP A 45 -14.29 -12.75 27.07
N ASP A 46 -15.51 -12.22 27.09
CA ASP A 46 -15.85 -10.96 26.42
C ASP A 46 -15.11 -9.76 27.05
N GLU A 47 -14.98 -9.75 28.39
CA GLU A 47 -14.26 -8.68 29.11
C GLU A 47 -12.76 -8.75 28.80
N GLU A 48 -12.17 -9.94 28.88
CA GLU A 48 -10.75 -10.17 28.58
C GLU A 48 -10.43 -9.88 27.11
N TRP A 49 -11.37 -10.16 26.20
CA TRP A 49 -11.22 -9.82 24.78
C TRP A 49 -11.15 -8.31 24.58
N ILE A 50 -12.04 -7.55 25.24
CA ILE A 50 -12.01 -6.09 25.17
C ILE A 50 -10.69 -5.55 25.73
N GLU A 51 -10.27 -6.00 26.92
CA GLU A 51 -9.00 -5.58 27.53
C GLU A 51 -7.78 -5.91 26.66
N TYR A 52 -7.78 -7.10 26.05
CA TYR A 52 -6.72 -7.52 25.13
C TYR A 52 -6.69 -6.66 23.87
N LEU A 53 -7.85 -6.34 23.28
CA LEU A 53 -7.94 -5.44 22.13
C LEU A 53 -7.49 -4.01 22.47
N GLU A 54 -7.78 -3.52 23.68
CA GLU A 54 -7.25 -2.24 24.19
C GLU A 54 -5.73 -2.27 24.35
N PHE A 55 -5.16 -3.42 24.71
CA PHE A 55 -3.71 -3.60 24.77
C PHE A 55 -3.07 -3.59 23.37
N CYS A 56 -3.73 -4.19 22.36
CA CYS A 56 -3.23 -4.31 20.99
C CYS A 56 -3.39 -3.05 20.11
N GLN A 57 -3.77 -1.89 20.66
CA GLN A 57 -4.02 -0.68 19.86
C GLN A 57 -2.82 -0.26 18.99
N ASN A 58 -1.60 -0.36 19.53
CA ASN A 58 -0.39 -0.06 18.74
C ASN A 58 -0.20 -1.03 17.56
N ASP A 59 -0.56 -2.30 17.74
CA ASP A 59 -0.50 -3.30 16.67
C ASP A 59 -1.54 -2.97 15.59
N PHE A 60 -2.75 -2.56 15.98
CA PHE A 60 -3.77 -2.12 15.03
C PHE A 60 -3.36 -0.87 14.25
N GLU A 61 -2.72 0.10 14.88
CA GLU A 61 -2.15 1.26 14.16
C GLU A 61 -1.11 0.83 13.13
N GLY A 62 -0.24 -0.12 13.49
CA GLY A 62 0.74 -0.73 12.58
C GLY A 62 0.09 -1.46 11.39
N ILE A 63 -0.95 -2.25 11.65
CA ILE A 63 -1.75 -2.94 10.62
C ILE A 63 -2.38 -1.93 9.66
N VAL A 64 -3.03 -0.88 10.18
CA VAL A 64 -3.66 0.17 9.36
C VAL A 64 -2.62 0.88 8.49
N TYR A 65 -1.45 1.18 9.05
CA TYR A 65 -0.35 1.77 8.30
C TYR A 65 0.11 0.86 7.13
N LEU A 66 0.31 -0.44 7.39
CA LEU A 66 0.69 -1.40 6.35
C LEU A 66 -0.36 -1.53 5.25
N ILE A 67 -1.65 -1.51 5.59
CA ILE A 67 -2.74 -1.53 4.60
C ILE A 67 -2.77 -0.25 3.77
N SER A 68 -2.58 0.91 4.40
CA SER A 68 -2.47 2.19 3.69
C SER A 68 -1.33 2.17 2.67
N GLN A 69 -0.15 1.71 3.08
CA GLN A 69 1.00 1.55 2.18
C GLN A 69 0.74 0.53 1.07
N ALA A 70 0.10 -0.60 1.38
CA ALA A 70 -0.26 -1.60 0.37
C ALA A 70 -1.18 -1.00 -0.71
N ASN A 71 -2.18 -0.22 -0.31
CA ASN A 71 -3.11 0.45 -1.22
C ASN A 71 -2.40 1.49 -2.10
N GLU A 72 -1.54 2.32 -1.51
CA GLU A 72 -0.74 3.30 -2.24
C GLU A 72 0.12 2.63 -3.31
N LEU A 73 0.87 1.58 -2.92
CA LEU A 73 1.72 0.81 -3.84
C LEU A 73 0.88 0.14 -4.94
N ALA A 74 -0.28 -0.43 -4.62
CA ALA A 74 -1.16 -1.06 -5.61
C ALA A 74 -1.66 -0.05 -6.66
N LEU A 75 -2.03 1.16 -6.25
CA LEU A 75 -2.43 2.22 -7.18
C LEU A 75 -1.24 2.69 -8.04
N LYS A 76 -0.05 2.85 -7.44
CA LYS A 76 1.19 3.17 -8.17
C LYS A 76 1.54 2.09 -9.20
N SER A 77 1.37 0.81 -8.85
CA SER A 77 1.56 -0.32 -9.76
C SER A 77 0.65 -0.24 -10.99
N LYS A 78 -0.64 0.09 -10.79
CA LYS A 78 -1.59 0.31 -11.90
C LYS A 78 -1.15 1.43 -12.82
N LEU A 79 -0.73 2.59 -12.29
CA LEU A 79 -0.20 3.67 -13.13
C LEU A 79 1.06 3.23 -13.88
N CYS A 80 1.96 2.54 -13.18
CA CYS A 80 3.22 2.06 -13.72
C CYS A 80 3.04 1.05 -14.87
N SER A 81 1.93 0.29 -14.89
CA SER A 81 1.63 -0.64 -15.98
C SER A 81 1.20 0.07 -17.27
N VAL A 82 0.66 1.28 -17.17
CA VAL A 82 0.41 2.17 -18.31
C VAL A 82 1.70 2.89 -18.70
N SER A 83 2.33 3.58 -17.74
CA SER A 83 3.65 4.20 -17.90
C SER A 83 4.24 4.58 -16.53
N PRO A 84 5.49 4.19 -16.22
CA PRO A 84 6.16 4.57 -14.97
C PRO A 84 6.24 6.08 -14.74
N TYR A 85 6.31 6.88 -15.81
CA TYR A 85 6.41 8.33 -15.73
C TYR A 85 5.11 9.01 -15.28
N LEU A 86 3.96 8.31 -15.32
CA LEU A 86 2.71 8.83 -14.76
C LEU A 86 2.79 9.02 -13.24
N LEU A 87 3.71 8.31 -12.57
CA LEU A 87 4.00 8.50 -11.16
C LEU A 87 4.62 9.88 -10.86
N LEU A 88 5.13 10.60 -11.86
CA LEU A 88 5.71 11.92 -11.68
C LEU A 88 4.71 13.06 -11.93
N LEU A 89 3.47 12.73 -12.30
CA LEU A 89 2.43 13.74 -12.50
C LEU A 89 2.11 14.44 -11.18
N ASN A 90 2.00 15.76 -11.22
CA ASN A 90 1.78 16.65 -10.06
C ASN A 90 2.85 16.57 -8.97
N ALA A 91 3.87 15.74 -9.14
CA ALA A 91 5.10 15.88 -8.38
C ALA A 91 5.92 17.00 -9.06
N ASP A 92 6.22 18.07 -8.32
CA ASP A 92 7.07 19.19 -8.79
C ASP A 92 8.51 18.71 -9.05
N ALA A 93 8.70 17.84 -10.04
CA ALA A 93 9.98 17.26 -10.39
C ALA A 93 10.87 18.35 -10.99
N LYS A 94 11.81 18.83 -10.19
CA LYS A 94 12.79 19.85 -10.60
C LYS A 94 13.93 19.16 -11.34
N PHE A 95 13.79 19.01 -12.65
CA PHE A 95 14.89 18.58 -13.50
C PHE A 95 15.93 19.70 -13.61
N SER A 96 17.15 19.45 -13.12
CA SER A 96 18.28 20.36 -13.33
C SER A 96 18.82 20.17 -14.74
N ALA A 97 19.26 21.24 -15.42
CA ALA A 97 19.92 21.14 -16.73
C ALA A 97 21.33 20.52 -16.67
N LYS A 98 21.74 19.96 -15.53
CA LYS A 98 22.99 19.22 -15.37
C LYS A 98 22.93 17.93 -16.19
N THR A 99 24.08 17.55 -16.73
CA THR A 99 24.21 16.40 -17.64
C THR A 99 24.16 15.03 -16.96
N ASP A 100 24.15 15.01 -15.63
CA ASP A 100 24.19 13.78 -14.83
C ASP A 100 22.89 12.97 -14.99
N ASP A 101 23.00 11.65 -14.89
CA ASP A 101 21.83 10.77 -14.92
C ASP A 101 21.00 10.94 -13.65
N VAL A 102 19.68 10.81 -13.77
CA VAL A 102 18.73 11.02 -12.68
C VAL A 102 18.18 9.68 -12.24
N ASP A 103 18.31 9.34 -10.95
CA ASP A 103 17.68 8.16 -10.38
C ASP A 103 16.19 8.42 -10.16
N PHE A 104 15.32 7.55 -10.69
CA PHE A 104 13.88 7.66 -10.50
C PHE A 104 13.48 7.67 -9.02
N SER A 105 14.22 6.98 -8.16
CA SER A 105 13.97 6.85 -6.72
C SER A 105 14.16 8.17 -5.96
N GLU A 106 14.90 9.11 -6.54
CA GLU A 106 15.11 10.45 -5.98
C GLU A 106 13.99 11.43 -6.37
N LEU A 107 13.17 11.05 -7.35
CA LEU A 107 12.05 11.87 -7.80
C LEU A 107 10.87 11.69 -6.85
N ARG A 108 10.25 12.81 -6.49
CA ARG A 108 8.96 12.77 -5.81
C ARG A 108 7.95 12.12 -6.75
N THR A 109 7.16 11.19 -6.21
CA THR A 109 6.05 10.57 -6.93
C THR A 109 4.71 11.13 -6.48
N ALA A 110 3.66 10.87 -7.26
CA ALA A 110 2.28 11.17 -6.94
C ALA A 110 1.92 10.71 -5.53
N ASP A 111 1.22 11.60 -4.82
CA ASP A 111 0.79 11.40 -3.44
C ASP A 111 -0.42 10.46 -3.37
N ALA A 112 -0.58 9.76 -2.25
CA ALA A 112 -1.71 8.88 -1.99
C ALA A 112 -3.07 9.55 -2.23
N ILE A 113 -3.19 10.86 -1.99
CA ILE A 113 -4.43 11.63 -2.20
C ILE A 113 -4.77 11.74 -3.70
N ASP A 114 -3.78 11.89 -4.57
CA ASP A 114 -3.98 12.11 -6.01
C ASP A 114 -4.09 10.79 -6.80
N LEU A 115 -3.51 9.71 -6.27
CA LEU A 115 -3.44 8.41 -6.93
C LEU A 115 -4.80 7.88 -7.43
N PRO A 116 -5.91 7.94 -6.67
CA PRO A 116 -7.20 7.45 -7.15
C PRO A 116 -7.66 8.17 -8.42
N ASN A 117 -7.51 9.50 -8.47
CA ASN A 117 -7.92 10.30 -9.63
C ASN A 117 -7.04 10.03 -10.84
N LEU A 118 -5.73 9.90 -10.64
CA LEU A 118 -4.78 9.54 -11.70
C LEU A 118 -5.10 8.14 -12.24
N VAL A 119 -5.32 7.15 -11.38
CA VAL A 119 -5.69 5.80 -11.80
C VAL A 119 -6.99 5.82 -12.60
N ASN A 120 -8.04 6.50 -12.14
CA ASN A 120 -9.30 6.59 -12.89
C ASN A 120 -9.14 7.28 -14.25
N SER A 121 -8.21 8.22 -14.37
CA SER A 121 -7.96 8.97 -15.62
C SER A 121 -7.17 8.17 -16.65
N PHE A 122 -6.23 7.32 -16.20
CA PHE A 122 -5.27 6.65 -17.10
C PHE A 122 -5.41 5.14 -17.16
N CYS A 123 -5.93 4.51 -16.11
CA CYS A 123 -6.19 3.08 -16.04
C CYS A 123 -7.70 2.90 -16.21
N ALA A 124 -8.16 2.68 -17.44
CA ALA A 124 -9.58 2.53 -17.73
C ALA A 124 -10.26 1.57 -16.75
N CYS A 125 -11.11 2.09 -15.87
CA CYS A 125 -12.17 1.29 -15.28
C CYS A 125 -13.09 0.94 -16.45
N GLY A 126 -13.16 -0.33 -16.81
CA GLY A 126 -14.06 -0.79 -17.85
C GLY A 126 -15.48 -0.36 -17.51
N ASN A 127 -15.98 0.69 -18.16
CA ASN A 127 -17.40 0.79 -18.39
C ASN A 127 -17.73 -0.44 -19.25
N PRO A 128 -18.65 -1.33 -18.82
CA PRO A 128 -19.16 -2.31 -19.74
C PRO A 128 -19.71 -1.56 -20.95
N PRO A 129 -19.55 -2.09 -22.18
CA PRO A 129 -20.11 -1.46 -23.36
C PRO A 129 -21.62 -1.24 -23.13
N GLU A 130 -22.07 0.00 -23.29
CA GLU A 130 -23.50 0.33 -23.30
C GLU A 130 -24.14 -0.46 -24.45
N ASN A 131 -25.02 -1.42 -24.12
CA ASN A 131 -25.91 -2.10 -25.05
C ASN A 131 -27.30 -1.50 -24.95
#